data_AF-A0A0F2LM89-F1
#
_entry.id   AF-A0A0F2LM89-F1
#
_cell.length_a   1.000
_cell.length_b   1.000
_cell.length_c   1.000
_cell.angle_alpha   90.00
_cell.angle_beta   90.00
_cell.angle_gamma   90.00
#
_symmetry.space_group_name_H-M   'P 1'
#
loop_
_entity.id
_entity.type
_entity.pdbx_description
1 polymer ?
#
loop_
_entity_poly.entity_id
_entity_poly.type
_entity_poly.pdbx_seq_one_letter_code
_entity_poly.pdbx_strand_id
1 'polypeptide(L)'
;MEEDDKILDFIEGGEPPRNSIMRKLDEIEFLLRTLMKEKREKEGSLCEVILEKTYVVTNRRINQNTHPNLFVMKLDTSNYLVTFKDTMDLLKLYMKMGERAEDEMPKRLRLLFTFLKNNGLVYYDAESKEYKLV
;
A
#
# COMPACT_ATOMS: atom_id res chain seq x y z
N MET A 1 32.00 41.57 27.00
CA MET A 1 32.90 40.94 26.02
C MET A 1 32.84 39.42 26.19
N GLU A 2 31.65 38.81 26.24
CA GLU A 2 31.49 37.34 26.41
C GLU A 2 30.43 36.73 25.47
N GLU A 3 29.74 37.56 24.67
CA GLU A 3 28.73 37.09 23.70
C GLU A 3 29.31 36.99 22.28
N ASP A 4 30.28 37.84 21.93
CA ASP A 4 30.92 37.83 20.61
C ASP A 4 31.83 36.61 20.39
N ASP A 5 32.40 36.04 21.47
CA ASP A 5 33.26 34.85 21.40
C ASP A 5 32.47 33.56 21.10
N LYS A 6 31.17 33.51 21.40
CA LYS A 6 30.32 32.34 21.12
C LYS A 6 29.90 32.22 19.67
N ILE A 7 29.94 33.33 18.93
CA ILE A 7 29.58 33.37 17.51
C ILE A 7 30.75 32.86 16.65
N LEU A 8 31.99 33.08 17.09
CA LEU A 8 33.20 32.62 16.41
C LEU A 8 33.34 31.09 16.40
N ASP A 9 32.94 30.42 17.49
CA ASP A 9 32.91 28.94 17.58
C ASP A 9 31.91 28.27 16.61
N PHE A 10 30.93 29.02 16.09
CA PHE A 10 29.95 28.50 15.13
C PHE A 10 30.41 28.60 13.67
N ILE A 11 31.42 29.44 13.39
CA ILE A 11 31.91 29.72 12.03
C ILE A 11 33.17 28.90 11.72
N GLU A 12 33.97 28.56 12.74
CA GLU A 12 35.13 27.67 12.59
C GLU A 12 34.71 26.20 12.59
N GLY A 13 34.21 25.71 11.44
CA GLY A 13 34.48 24.38 10.86
C GLY A 13 34.60 23.12 11.74
N GLY A 14 34.10 23.11 12.97
CA GLY A 14 34.19 21.99 13.89
C GLY A 14 33.14 20.95 13.54
N GLU A 15 33.57 19.70 13.33
CA GLU A 15 32.64 18.59 13.18
C GLU A 15 31.63 18.63 14.34
N PRO A 16 30.31 18.57 14.05
CA PRO A 16 29.32 18.57 15.11
C PRO A 16 29.68 17.44 16.08
N PRO A 17 29.74 17.73 17.40
CA PRO A 17 30.20 16.74 18.37
C PRO A 17 29.37 15.48 18.15
N ARG A 18 30.01 14.31 17.98
CA ARG A 18 29.36 13.03 17.63
C ARG A 18 28.05 12.76 18.42
N ASN A 19 27.97 13.30 19.64
CA ASN A 19 26.80 13.32 20.51
C ASN A 19 25.56 14.06 19.95
N SER A 20 25.70 15.11 19.16
CA SER A 20 24.59 15.84 18.55
C SER A 20 23.96 15.07 17.39
N ILE A 21 24.78 14.38 16.58
CA ILE A 21 24.29 13.46 15.54
C ILE A 21 23.56 12.29 16.17
N MET A 22 24.14 11.65 17.19
CA MET A 22 23.50 10.53 17.89
C MET A 22 22.16 10.95 18.53
N ARG A 23 22.10 12.12 19.17
CA ARG A 23 20.84 12.65 19.72
C ARG A 23 19.77 12.86 18.65
N LYS A 24 20.14 13.40 17.48
CA LYS A 24 19.20 13.56 16.36
C LYS A 24 18.73 12.22 15.81
N LEU A 25 19.59 11.21 15.78
CA LEU A 25 19.21 9.86 15.37
C LEU A 25 18.25 9.22 16.36
N ASP A 26 18.47 9.39 17.66
CA ASP A 26 17.55 8.92 18.71
C ASP A 26 16.19 9.63 18.64
N GLU A 27 16.17 10.93 18.37
CA GLU A 27 14.93 11.69 18.14
C GLU A 27 14.18 11.19 16.90
N ILE A 28 14.89 10.94 15.80
CA ILE A 28 14.30 10.35 14.58
C ILE A 28 13.74 8.96 14.89
N GLU A 29 14.49 8.11 15.60
CA GLU A 29 14.03 6.78 15.99
C GLU A 29 12.76 6.85 16.86
N PHE A 30 12.74 7.77 17.83
CA PHE A 30 11.59 8.00 18.69
C PHE A 30 10.35 8.47 17.92
N LEU A 31 10.52 9.44 17.01
CA LEU A 31 9.44 9.92 16.14
C LEU A 31 8.93 8.79 15.23
N LEU A 32 9.82 7.99 14.64
CA LEU A 32 9.44 6.84 13.82
C LEU A 32 8.67 5.80 14.63
N ARG A 33 9.13 5.47 15.84
CA ARG A 33 8.43 4.53 16.74
C ARG A 33 7.04 5.06 17.13
N THR A 34 6.91 6.35 17.34
CA THR A 34 5.64 7.01 17.68
C THR A 34 4.67 6.99 16.50
N LEU A 35 5.12 7.37 15.31
CA LEU A 35 4.34 7.30 14.07
C LEU A 35 3.92 5.86 13.72
N MET A 36 4.79 4.89 13.98
CA MET A 36 4.47 3.47 13.80
C MET A 36 3.48 2.95 14.86
N LYS A 37 3.46 3.49 16.08
CA LYS A 37 2.47 3.16 17.11
C LYS A 37 1.11 3.80 16.81
N GLU A 38 1.07 5.07 16.40
CA GLU A 38 -0.17 5.75 16.03
C GLU A 38 -0.83 5.10 14.80
N LYS A 39 -0.04 4.59 13.85
CA LYS A 39 -0.58 3.76 12.74
C LYS A 39 -1.25 2.46 13.17
N ARG A 40 -0.97 1.94 14.38
CA ARG A 40 -1.55 0.68 14.87
C ARG A 40 -2.91 0.86 15.55
N GLU A 41 -3.28 2.08 15.93
CA GLU A 41 -4.52 2.35 16.67
C GLU A 41 -5.63 2.82 15.71
N LYS A 42 -6.17 1.85 14.97
CA LYS A 42 -7.44 1.78 14.19
C LYS A 42 -7.26 1.02 12.87
N GLU A 43 -6.51 -0.08 12.86
CA GLU A 43 -6.72 -1.06 11.80
C GLU A 43 -8.10 -1.70 12.07
N GLY A 44 -9.14 -1.19 11.40
CA GLY A 44 -10.46 -1.82 11.37
C GLY A 44 -10.34 -3.29 10.96
N SER A 45 -11.40 -4.07 11.14
CA SER A 45 -11.38 -5.47 10.72
C SER A 45 -10.91 -5.60 9.25
N LEU A 46 -10.27 -6.71 8.87
CA LEU A 46 -9.79 -6.92 7.49
C LEU A 46 -10.89 -6.60 6.45
N CYS A 47 -12.14 -6.96 6.77
CA CYS A 47 -13.31 -6.64 5.97
C CYS A 47 -13.58 -5.13 5.87
N GLU A 48 -13.51 -4.37 6.96
CA GLU A 48 -13.65 -2.91 6.93
C GLU A 48 -12.58 -2.26 6.05
N VAL A 49 -11.34 -2.71 6.17
CA VAL A 49 -10.24 -2.17 5.35
C VAL A 49 -10.48 -2.45 3.86
N ILE A 50 -10.97 -3.66 3.51
CA ILE A 50 -11.34 -3.99 2.12
C ILE A 50 -12.57 -3.19 1.67
N LEU A 51 -13.53 -2.94 2.56
CA LEU A 51 -14.70 -2.12 2.25
C LEU A 51 -14.32 -0.67 1.94
N GLU A 52 -13.34 -0.13 2.66
CA GLU A 52 -12.81 1.22 2.42
C GLU A 52 -11.94 1.28 1.15
N LYS A 53 -11.03 0.31 0.96
CA LYS A 53 -9.98 0.38 -0.07
C LYS A 53 -10.24 -0.46 -1.32
N THR A 54 -11.33 -1.22 -1.36
CA THR A 54 -11.67 -2.24 -2.40
C THR A 54 -10.82 -3.49 -2.35
N TYR A 55 -9.53 -3.34 -2.07
CA TYR A 55 -8.60 -4.43 -1.88
C TYR A 55 -7.52 -4.02 -0.88
N VAL A 56 -6.79 -5.02 -0.37
CA VAL A 56 -5.59 -4.80 0.44
C VAL A 56 -4.46 -5.69 -0.07
N VAL A 57 -3.24 -5.18 -0.01
CA VAL A 57 -2.03 -5.98 -0.17
C VAL A 57 -1.46 -6.20 1.21
N THR A 58 -1.28 -7.46 1.59
CA THR A 58 -0.78 -7.84 2.91
C THR A 58 0.29 -8.91 2.80
N ASN A 59 1.27 -8.83 3.70
CA ASN A 59 2.26 -9.89 3.89
C ASN A 59 1.78 -10.98 4.87
N ARG A 60 0.60 -10.79 5.47
CA ARG A 60 0.01 -11.77 6.40
C ARG A 60 -0.74 -12.83 5.59
N ARG A 61 -0.45 -14.09 5.87
CA ARG A 61 -1.19 -15.20 5.28
C ARG A 61 -2.63 -15.18 5.79
N ILE A 62 -3.58 -14.98 4.88
CA ILE A 62 -5.01 -15.02 5.21
C ILE A 62 -5.51 -16.46 5.15
N ASN A 63 -6.11 -16.92 6.26
CA ASN A 63 -6.76 -18.24 6.29
C ASN A 63 -8.13 -18.15 5.62
N GLN A 64 -8.26 -18.76 4.43
CA GLN A 64 -9.51 -18.78 3.66
C GLN A 64 -10.63 -19.55 4.38
N ASN A 65 -10.31 -20.50 5.27
CA ASN A 65 -11.34 -21.21 6.04
C ASN A 65 -12.04 -20.29 7.04
N THR A 66 -11.32 -19.33 7.59
CA THR A 66 -11.88 -18.31 8.51
C THR A 66 -12.61 -17.21 7.76
N HIS A 67 -12.24 -16.98 6.49
CA HIS A 67 -12.82 -15.92 5.66
C HIS A 67 -13.23 -16.46 4.27
N PRO A 68 -14.30 -17.25 4.19
CA PRO A 68 -14.69 -17.96 2.96
C PRO A 68 -15.12 -17.02 1.82
N ASN A 69 -15.49 -15.77 2.13
CA ASN A 69 -15.93 -14.77 1.15
C ASN A 69 -14.78 -13.93 0.60
N LEU A 70 -13.55 -14.16 1.06
CA LEU A 70 -12.38 -13.46 0.56
C LEU A 70 -11.77 -14.21 -0.62
N PHE A 71 -11.41 -13.43 -1.63
CA PHE A 71 -10.49 -13.82 -2.68
C PHE A 71 -9.07 -13.45 -2.23
N VAL A 72 -8.15 -14.42 -2.29
CA VAL A 72 -6.74 -14.24 -1.94
C VAL A 72 -5.90 -14.68 -3.12
N MET A 73 -5.13 -13.77 -3.70
CA MET A 73 -4.18 -14.03 -4.77
C MET A 73 -2.78 -13.76 -4.27
N LYS A 74 -1.86 -14.69 -4.50
CA LYS A 74 -0.45 -14.50 -4.18
C LYS A 74 0.21 -13.62 -5.25
N LEU A 75 0.85 -12.53 -4.84
CA LEU A 75 1.55 -11.60 -5.74
C LEU A 75 3.03 -11.95 -5.88
N ASP A 76 3.69 -12.26 -4.76
CA ASP A 76 5.08 -12.68 -4.71
C ASP A 76 5.31 -13.70 -3.57
N THR A 77 6.56 -13.92 -3.16
CA THR A 77 6.90 -14.87 -2.08
C THR A 77 6.23 -14.54 -0.74
N SER A 78 5.95 -13.26 -0.49
CA SER A 78 5.51 -12.73 0.80
C SER A 78 4.16 -12.02 0.75
N ASN A 79 3.77 -11.43 -0.38
CA ASN A 79 2.62 -10.56 -0.51
C ASN A 79 1.41 -11.24 -1.13
N TYR A 80 0.24 -10.89 -0.62
CA TYR A 80 -1.05 -11.36 -1.07
C TYR A 80 -1.97 -10.17 -1.35
N LEU A 81 -2.64 -10.21 -2.50
CA LEU A 81 -3.80 -9.38 -2.80
C LEU A 81 -5.04 -10.02 -2.19
N VAL A 82 -5.80 -9.24 -1.41
CA VAL A 82 -7.01 -9.71 -0.75
C VAL A 82 -8.16 -8.76 -1.06
N THR A 83 -9.28 -9.31 -1.49
CA THR A 83 -10.55 -8.60 -1.74
C THR A 83 -11.72 -9.55 -1.53
N PHE A 84 -12.96 -9.11 -1.73
CA PHE A 84 -14.13 -10.00 -1.70
C PHE A 84 -14.28 -10.77 -3.01
N LYS A 85 -14.76 -12.02 -2.94
CA LYS A 85 -15.08 -12.83 -4.13
C LYS A 85 -16.03 -12.10 -5.06
N ASP A 86 -17.11 -11.54 -4.52
CA ASP A 86 -18.09 -10.76 -5.29
C ASP A 86 -17.47 -9.57 -6.01
N THR A 87 -16.44 -8.94 -5.42
CA THR A 87 -15.70 -7.84 -6.07
C THR A 87 -14.92 -8.36 -7.28
N MET A 88 -14.28 -9.52 -7.17
CA MET A 88 -13.61 -10.16 -8.31
C MET A 88 -14.58 -10.65 -9.38
N ASP A 89 -15.74 -11.16 -9.00
CA ASP A 89 -16.74 -11.64 -9.95
C ASP A 89 -17.37 -10.47 -10.72
N LEU A 90 -17.66 -9.37 -10.02
CA LEU A 90 -18.08 -8.12 -10.66
C LEU A 90 -16.97 -7.57 -11.58
N LEU A 91 -15.71 -7.60 -11.15
CA LEU A 91 -14.58 -7.20 -11.99
C LEU A 91 -14.55 -7.99 -13.29
N LYS A 92 -14.65 -9.32 -13.21
CA LYS A 92 -14.68 -10.20 -14.38
C LYS A 92 -15.86 -9.90 -15.30
N LEU A 93 -17.02 -9.52 -14.77
CA LEU A 93 -18.16 -9.11 -15.60
C LEU A 93 -17.83 -7.88 -16.45
N TYR A 94 -17.20 -6.86 -15.86
CA TYR A 94 -16.78 -5.67 -16.60
C TYR A 94 -15.64 -5.95 -17.58
N MET A 95 -14.71 -6.84 -17.23
CA MET A 95 -13.60 -7.24 -18.11
C MET A 95 -14.08 -7.84 -19.45
N LYS A 96 -15.26 -8.47 -19.47
CA LYS A 96 -15.91 -8.97 -20.70
C LYS A 96 -16.43 -7.87 -21.63
N MET A 97 -16.50 -6.62 -21.17
CA MET A 97 -16.92 -5.49 -22.01
C MET A 97 -15.81 -5.02 -22.96
N GLY A 98 -14.61 -5.61 -22.87
CA GLY A 98 -13.48 -5.32 -23.76
C GLY A 98 -13.03 -3.88 -23.62
N GLU A 99 -12.89 -3.19 -24.76
CA GLU A 99 -12.44 -1.79 -24.83
C GLU A 99 -13.28 -0.82 -23.98
N ARG A 100 -14.56 -1.13 -23.75
CA ARG A 100 -15.47 -0.30 -22.92
C ARG A 100 -15.34 -0.56 -21.42
N ALA A 101 -14.56 -1.56 -21.01
CA ALA A 101 -14.46 -1.95 -19.61
C ALA A 101 -14.00 -0.80 -18.72
N GLU A 102 -12.97 -0.05 -19.13
CA GLU A 102 -12.42 1.04 -18.32
C GLU A 102 -13.39 2.21 -18.16
N ASP A 103 -14.20 2.48 -19.18
CA ASP A 103 -15.16 3.60 -19.17
C ASP A 103 -16.38 3.29 -18.29
N GLU A 104 -16.94 2.08 -18.46
CA GLU A 104 -18.15 1.63 -17.77
C GLU A 104 -17.91 1.16 -16.33
N MET A 105 -16.66 0.79 -16.00
CA MET A 105 -16.34 0.25 -14.68
C MET A 105 -16.47 1.31 -13.58
N PRO A 106 -17.19 1.01 -12.48
CA PRO A 106 -17.30 1.90 -11.33
C PRO A 106 -15.93 2.28 -10.77
N LYS A 107 -15.76 3.55 -10.35
CA LYS A 107 -14.48 4.09 -9.84
C LYS A 107 -13.81 3.17 -8.82
N ARG A 108 -14.59 2.60 -7.90
CA ARG A 108 -14.10 1.71 -6.85
C ARG A 108 -13.47 0.44 -7.43
N LEU A 109 -14.13 -0.20 -8.38
CA LEU A 109 -13.66 -1.42 -9.05
C LEU A 109 -12.48 -1.12 -9.98
N ARG A 110 -12.47 0.07 -10.58
CA ARG A 110 -11.38 0.56 -11.43
C ARG A 110 -10.04 0.59 -10.71
N LEU A 111 -10.02 0.93 -9.42
CA LEU A 111 -8.79 0.91 -8.62
C LEU A 111 -8.15 -0.49 -8.61
N LEU A 112 -8.96 -1.53 -8.41
CA LEU A 112 -8.49 -2.92 -8.44
C LEU A 112 -8.06 -3.32 -9.85
N PHE A 113 -8.85 -2.97 -10.88
CA PHE A 113 -8.51 -3.26 -12.26
C PHE A 113 -7.18 -2.63 -12.68
N THR A 114 -7.00 -1.33 -12.42
CA THR A 114 -5.76 -0.60 -12.73
C THR A 114 -4.58 -1.20 -12.00
N PHE A 115 -4.74 -1.58 -10.71
CA PHE A 115 -3.70 -2.29 -9.97
C PHE A 115 -3.30 -3.58 -10.68
N LEU A 116 -4.26 -4.44 -11.03
CA LEU A 116 -3.98 -5.71 -11.68
C LEU A 116 -3.33 -5.52 -13.06
N LYS A 117 -3.85 -4.58 -13.87
CA LYS A 117 -3.31 -4.24 -15.20
C LYS A 117 -1.86 -3.74 -15.11
N ASN A 118 -1.57 -2.82 -14.19
CA ASN A 118 -0.22 -2.26 -14.02
C ASN A 118 0.79 -3.29 -13.51
N ASN A 119 0.33 -4.33 -12.82
CA ASN A 119 1.16 -5.44 -12.36
C ASN A 119 1.20 -6.62 -13.36
N GLY A 120 0.62 -6.47 -14.56
CA GLY A 120 0.59 -7.52 -15.57
C GLY A 120 -0.27 -8.73 -15.22
N LEU A 121 -1.14 -8.61 -14.22
CA LEU A 121 -2.07 -9.66 -13.77
C LEU A 121 -3.36 -9.68 -14.59
N VAL A 122 -3.60 -8.62 -15.37
CA VAL A 122 -4.67 -8.53 -16.35
C VAL A 122 -4.09 -8.14 -17.70
N TYR A 123 -4.52 -8.84 -18.76
CA TYR A 123 -4.15 -8.55 -20.13
C TYR A 123 -5.39 -8.46 -21.02
N TYR A 124 -5.29 -7.73 -22.13
CA TYR A 124 -6.34 -7.70 -23.15
C TYR A 124 -6.09 -8.84 -24.15
N ASP A 125 -7.05 -9.73 -24.29
CA ASP A 125 -6.99 -10.82 -25.23
C ASP A 125 -7.60 -10.41 -26.57
N ALA A 126 -6.78 -10.28 -27.60
CA ALA A 126 -7.22 -9.79 -28.91
C ALA A 126 -8.19 -10.75 -29.63
N GLU A 127 -8.12 -12.05 -29.33
CA GLU A 127 -9.01 -13.05 -29.94
C GLU A 127 -10.43 -12.94 -29.38
N SER A 128 -10.58 -12.97 -28.05
CA SER A 128 -11.89 -12.81 -27.41
C SER A 128 -12.37 -11.37 -27.34
N LYS A 129 -11.50 -10.37 -27.52
CA LYS A 129 -11.75 -8.94 -27.31
C LYS A 129 -12.19 -8.63 -25.87
N GLU A 130 -11.68 -9.38 -24.91
CA GLU A 130 -11.98 -9.24 -23.49
C GLU A 130 -10.70 -9.09 -22.68
N TYR A 131 -10.78 -8.43 -21.52
CA TYR A 131 -9.70 -8.51 -20.55
C TYR A 131 -9.75 -9.86 -19.82
N LYS A 132 -8.58 -10.46 -19.57
CA LYS A 132 -8.43 -11.73 -18.85
C LYS A 132 -7.46 -11.57 -17.70
N LEU A 133 -7.74 -12.28 -16.61
CA LEU A 133 -6.84 -12.43 -15.47
C LEU A 133 -5.83 -13.53 -15.81
N VAL A 134 -4.55 -13.34 -15.49
CA VAL A 134 -3.47 -14.33 -15.66
C VAL A 134 -3.67 -15.53 -14.73
#